data_AF-A0A0M8NXZ9-F1
#
_entry.id   AF-A0A0M8NXZ9-F1
#
_cell.length_a   1.000
_cell.length_b   1.000
_cell.length_c   1.000
_cell.angle_alpha   90.00
_cell.angle_beta   90.00
_cell.angle_gamma   90.00
#
_symmetry.space_group_name_H-M   'P 1'
#
loop_
_entity.id
_entity.type
_entity.pdbx_description
1 polymer ?
#
loop_
_entity_poly.entity_id
_entity_poly.type
_entity_poly.pdbx_seq_one_letter_code
_entity_poly.pdbx_strand_id
1 'polypeptide(L)'
;MASRVDNHERQAIREEKIRRDESIEGIGIDRVEPTPDEQKIQETNQLLAHMPTRLLQVHLEYIAEGSGAYSNYQREAVARELDIRPAAEKILNYVTESDEE
;
A
#
# COMPACT_ATOMS: atom_id res chain seq x y z
N MET A 1 40.39 44.71 -8.76
CA MET A 1 39.05 44.76 -8.15
C MET A 1 38.31 43.50 -8.56
N ALA A 2 38.24 42.49 -7.69
CA ALA A 2 37.63 41.20 -7.99
C ALA A 2 36.11 41.33 -8.00
N SER A 3 35.51 40.93 -9.12
CA SER A 3 34.10 41.02 -9.43
C SER A 3 33.25 40.31 -8.36
N ARG A 4 32.27 41.02 -7.79
CA ARG A 4 31.22 40.49 -6.87
C ARG A 4 30.31 39.43 -7.52
N VAL A 5 30.53 39.08 -8.77
CA VAL A 5 29.73 38.12 -9.56
C VAL A 5 30.04 36.66 -9.20
N ASP A 6 31.17 36.36 -8.57
CA ASP A 6 31.66 34.98 -8.52
C ASP A 6 31.04 34.09 -7.41
N ASN A 7 30.53 34.66 -6.31
CA ASN A 7 30.00 33.84 -5.20
C ASN A 7 28.52 33.48 -5.36
N HIS A 8 27.71 34.42 -5.87
CA HIS A 8 26.27 34.21 -6.02
C HIS A 8 25.95 33.28 -7.20
N GLU A 9 26.74 33.34 -8.28
CA GLU A 9 26.64 32.40 -9.41
C GLU A 9 27.08 30.99 -8.98
N ARG A 10 28.19 30.86 -8.23
CA ARG A 10 28.62 29.57 -7.69
C ARG A 10 27.61 28.96 -6.73
N GLN A 11 26.93 29.79 -5.94
CA GLN A 11 25.87 29.34 -5.04
C GLN A 11 24.64 28.88 -5.82
N ALA A 12 24.19 29.66 -6.81
CA ALA A 12 23.07 29.28 -7.68
C ALA A 12 23.35 27.98 -8.47
N ILE A 13 24.59 27.78 -8.93
CA ILE A 13 25.00 26.54 -9.61
C ILE A 13 24.99 25.35 -8.64
N ARG A 14 25.40 25.54 -7.37
CA ARG A 14 25.34 24.48 -6.35
C ARG A 14 23.90 24.14 -5.96
N GLU A 15 23.04 25.14 -5.81
CA GLU A 15 21.62 24.93 -5.49
C GLU A 15 20.86 24.27 -6.64
N GLU A 16 21.16 24.64 -7.90
CA GLU A 16 20.67 23.94 -9.10
C GLU A 16 21.18 22.50 -9.17
N LYS A 17 22.45 22.26 -8.83
CA LYS A 17 23.01 20.92 -8.75
C LYS A 17 22.31 20.07 -7.68
N ILE A 18 22.11 20.61 -6.48
CA ILE A 18 21.36 19.94 -5.41
C ILE A 18 19.92 19.68 -5.87
N ARG A 19 19.26 20.65 -6.49
CA ARG A 19 17.91 20.45 -7.04
C ARG A 19 17.87 19.35 -8.09
N ARG A 20 18.91 19.22 -8.94
CA ARG A 20 19.01 18.13 -9.94
C ARG A 20 19.37 16.78 -9.33
N ASP A 21 20.20 16.78 -8.28
CA ASP A 21 20.57 15.60 -7.50
C ASP A 21 19.40 15.14 -6.59
N GLU A 22 18.49 16.04 -6.20
CA GLU A 22 17.23 15.73 -5.50
C GLU A 22 16.10 15.41 -6.50
N SER A 23 16.11 16.03 -7.69
CA SER A 23 15.20 15.76 -8.80
C SER A 23 15.74 14.66 -9.72
N ILE A 24 16.37 13.60 -9.20
CA ILE A 24 16.71 12.39 -9.95
C ILE A 24 15.42 11.65 -10.33
N GLU A 25 14.61 12.30 -11.16
CA GLU A 25 13.60 11.72 -12.04
C GLU A 25 14.16 11.57 -13.47
N GLY A 26 15.44 11.95 -13.71
CA GLY A 26 16.01 12.12 -15.06
C GLY A 26 17.30 11.39 -15.39
N ILE A 27 17.82 10.54 -14.51
CA ILE A 27 18.78 9.48 -14.88
C ILE A 27 17.98 8.21 -14.69
N GLY A 28 17.90 7.35 -15.71
CA GLY A 28 17.19 6.07 -15.66
C GLY A 28 17.74 5.17 -14.54
N ILE A 29 17.35 5.46 -13.30
CA ILE A 29 17.08 4.43 -12.32
C ILE A 29 16.01 3.62 -13.04
N ASP A 30 16.37 2.45 -13.55
CA ASP A 30 15.39 1.42 -13.87
C ASP A 30 14.50 1.34 -12.63
N ARG A 31 13.37 2.04 -12.65
CA ARG A 31 12.27 1.72 -11.76
C ARG A 31 11.95 0.33 -12.21
N VAL A 32 12.43 -0.66 -11.44
CA VAL A 32 12.16 -2.06 -11.70
C VAL A 32 10.66 -2.15 -11.84
N GLU A 33 10.19 -2.33 -13.07
CA GLU A 33 8.77 -2.42 -13.31
C GLU A 33 8.27 -3.57 -12.45
N PRO A 34 7.24 -3.35 -11.62
CA PRO A 34 6.75 -4.40 -10.75
C PRO A 34 6.34 -5.57 -11.64
N THR A 35 6.81 -6.76 -11.27
CA THR A 35 6.39 -7.99 -11.93
C THR A 35 4.86 -8.11 -11.90
N PRO A 36 4.24 -8.87 -12.81
CA PRO A 36 2.79 -9.03 -12.82
C PRO A 36 2.21 -9.50 -11.47
N ASP A 37 2.97 -10.27 -10.69
CA ASP A 37 2.52 -10.73 -9.37
C ASP A 37 2.69 -9.64 -8.29
N GLU A 38 3.76 -8.83 -8.36
CA GLU A 38 3.90 -7.64 -7.51
C GLU A 38 2.81 -6.60 -7.80
N GLN A 39 2.42 -6.44 -9.06
CA GLN A 39 1.29 -5.57 -9.45
C GLN A 39 -0.02 -6.05 -8.82
N LYS A 40 -0.35 -7.34 -8.93
CA LYS A 40 -1.55 -7.91 -8.30
C LYS A 40 -1.55 -7.73 -6.78
N ILE A 41 -0.39 -7.88 -6.14
CA ILE A 41 -0.20 -7.65 -4.70
C ILE A 41 -0.50 -6.19 -4.36
N GLN A 42 0.08 -5.26 -5.10
CA GLN A 42 -0.12 -3.82 -4.90
C GLN A 42 -1.59 -3.43 -5.10
N GLU A 43 -2.21 -3.86 -6.19
CA GLU A 43 -3.62 -3.62 -6.49
C GLU A 43 -4.54 -4.21 -5.42
N THR A 44 -4.26 -5.44 -4.97
CA THR A 44 -5.02 -6.07 -3.88
C THR A 44 -4.94 -5.24 -2.60
N ASN A 45 -3.74 -4.80 -2.20
CA ASN A 45 -3.59 -3.99 -0.98
C ASN A 45 -4.29 -2.63 -1.10
N GLN A 46 -4.21 -1.99 -2.26
CA GLN A 46 -4.91 -0.72 -2.51
C GLN A 46 -6.42 -0.88 -2.41
N LEU A 47 -6.98 -1.92 -3.02
CA LEU A 47 -8.41 -2.23 -2.94
C LEU A 47 -8.85 -2.46 -1.49
N LEU A 48 -8.12 -3.30 -0.75
CA LEU A 48 -8.43 -3.67 0.63
C LEU A 48 -8.37 -2.46 1.57
N ALA A 49 -7.39 -1.56 1.40
CA ALA A 49 -7.27 -0.36 2.22
C ALA A 49 -8.51 0.55 2.14
N HIS A 50 -9.14 0.63 0.96
CA HIS A 50 -10.34 1.42 0.72
C HIS A 50 -11.65 0.67 0.97
N MET A 51 -11.57 -0.62 1.29
CA MET A 51 -12.74 -1.45 1.50
C MET A 51 -13.35 -1.21 2.89
N PRO A 52 -14.68 -1.07 3.00
CA PRO A 52 -15.36 -1.05 4.28
C PRO A 52 -15.16 -2.35 5.08
N THR A 53 -15.03 -2.24 6.40
CA THR A 53 -14.84 -3.36 7.33
C THR A 53 -15.87 -4.47 7.14
N ARG A 54 -17.15 -4.12 6.91
CA ARG A 54 -18.22 -5.09 6.61
C ARG A 54 -17.95 -5.94 5.37
N LEU A 55 -17.42 -5.35 4.29
CA LEU A 55 -17.13 -6.11 3.08
C LEU A 55 -15.95 -7.05 3.30
N LEU A 56 -14.90 -6.61 4.02
CA LEU A 56 -13.79 -7.49 4.41
C LEU A 56 -14.28 -8.73 5.18
N GLN A 57 -15.25 -8.57 6.08
CA GLN A 57 -15.85 -9.68 6.82
C GLN A 57 -16.60 -10.65 5.91
N VAL A 58 -17.43 -10.15 4.99
CA VAL A 58 -18.12 -11.00 3.99
C VAL A 58 -17.10 -11.76 3.14
N HIS A 59 -16.00 -11.12 2.73
CA HIS A 59 -14.94 -11.79 1.98
C HIS A 59 -14.28 -12.90 2.78
N LEU A 60 -14.06 -12.73 4.09
CA LEU A 60 -13.55 -13.80 4.95
C LEU A 60 -14.53 -14.96 5.09
N GLU A 61 -15.83 -14.71 5.20
CA GLU A 61 -16.86 -15.75 5.24
C GLU A 61 -16.81 -16.59 3.95
N TYR A 62 -16.81 -15.95 2.79
CA TYR A 62 -16.66 -16.64 1.49
C TYR A 62 -15.35 -17.44 1.38
N ILE A 63 -14.25 -16.96 1.96
CA ILE A 63 -12.97 -17.69 2.00
C ILE A 63 -13.09 -18.91 2.92
N ALA A 64 -13.73 -18.76 4.08
CA ALA A 64 -13.94 -19.83 5.05
C ALA A 64 -14.84 -20.95 4.49
N GLU A 65 -15.83 -20.59 3.68
CA GLU A 65 -16.66 -21.54 2.92
C GLU A 65 -15.89 -22.31 1.82
N GLY A 66 -14.61 -21.97 1.60
CA GLY A 66 -13.74 -22.69 0.66
C GLY A 66 -13.75 -22.13 -0.76
N SER A 67 -14.15 -20.87 -0.97
CA SER A 67 -14.16 -20.25 -2.29
C SER A 67 -12.82 -20.36 -3.02
N GLY A 68 -12.85 -20.85 -4.26
CA GLY A 68 -11.68 -20.93 -5.15
C GLY A 68 -11.31 -19.61 -5.83
N ALA A 69 -12.09 -18.54 -5.62
CA ALA A 69 -11.89 -17.25 -6.29
C ALA A 69 -10.67 -16.47 -5.76
N TYR A 70 -10.15 -16.84 -4.58
CA TYR A 70 -9.04 -16.14 -3.93
C TYR A 70 -7.75 -16.95 -4.01
N SER A 71 -6.68 -16.29 -4.44
CA SER A 71 -5.32 -16.80 -4.29
C SER A 71 -4.91 -16.84 -2.81
N ASN A 72 -3.86 -17.59 -2.48
CA ASN A 72 -3.34 -17.65 -1.10
C ASN A 72 -3.00 -16.25 -0.56
N TYR A 73 -2.37 -15.42 -1.39
CA TYR A 73 -2.05 -14.04 -1.01
C TYR A 73 -3.29 -13.22 -0.65
N GLN A 74 -4.34 -13.30 -1.47
CA GLN A 74 -5.57 -12.54 -1.24
C GLN A 74 -6.27 -13.00 0.04
N ARG A 75 -6.25 -14.31 0.34
CA ARG A 75 -6.81 -14.85 1.58
C ARG A 75 -6.11 -14.27 2.80
N GLU A 76 -4.78 -14.29 2.80
CA GLU A 76 -3.96 -13.74 3.88
C GLU A 76 -4.11 -12.21 4.00
N ALA A 77 -4.17 -11.50 2.87
CA ALA A 77 -4.30 -10.06 2.84
C ALA A 77 -5.64 -9.58 3.41
N VAL A 78 -6.75 -10.23 3.09
CA VAL A 78 -8.08 -9.90 3.64
C VAL A 78 -8.09 -10.11 5.15
N ALA A 79 -7.53 -11.22 5.64
CA ALA A 79 -7.46 -11.50 7.08
C ALA A 79 -6.60 -10.47 7.83
N ARG A 80 -5.43 -10.13 7.29
CA ARG A 80 -4.54 -9.10 7.84
C ARG A 80 -5.22 -7.73 7.86
N GLU A 81 -5.88 -7.34 6.76
CA GLU A 81 -6.55 -6.06 6.67
C GLU A 81 -7.69 -5.95 7.68
N LEU A 82 -8.47 -7.01 7.90
CA LEU A 82 -9.50 -6.99 8.93
C LEU A 82 -8.92 -6.91 10.34
N ASP A 83 -7.80 -7.59 10.61
CA ASP A 83 -7.19 -7.64 11.94
C ASP A 83 -6.82 -6.24 12.45
N ILE A 84 -6.25 -5.40 11.57
CA ILE A 84 -5.83 -4.03 11.91
C ILE A 84 -6.99 -3.03 12.11
N ARG A 85 -8.23 -3.37 11.71
CA ARG A 85 -9.39 -2.49 11.89
C ARG A 85 -9.81 -2.43 13.37
N PRO A 86 -10.36 -1.30 13.85
CA PRO A 86 -10.89 -1.21 15.21
C PRO A 86 -11.96 -2.26 15.47
N ALA A 87 -11.93 -2.90 16.65
CA ALA A 87 -12.93 -3.91 17.01
C ALA A 87 -14.37 -3.39 16.97
N ALA A 88 -14.58 -2.09 17.25
CA ALA A 88 -15.89 -1.45 17.18
C ALA A 88 -16.50 -1.41 15.77
N GLU A 89 -15.67 -1.52 14.71
CA GLU A 89 -16.13 -1.56 13.32
C GLU A 89 -16.42 -2.99 12.83
N LYS A 90 -15.87 -4.00 13.53
CA LYS A 90 -16.07 -5.39 13.18
C LYS A 90 -17.47 -5.80 13.63
N ILE A 91 -18.22 -6.42 12.74
CA ILE A 91 -19.44 -7.14 13.10
C ILE A 91 -19.00 -8.27 14.04
N LEU A 92 -19.27 -8.10 15.33
CA LEU A 92 -19.10 -9.15 16.32
C LEU A 92 -20.23 -10.14 16.08
N ASN A 93 -19.94 -11.25 15.42
CA ASN A 93 -20.85 -12.39 15.37
C ASN A 93 -20.90 -13.01 16.78
N TYR A 94 -21.68 -12.40 17.68
CA TYR A 94 -22.04 -12.95 19.00
C TYR A 94 -23.08 -14.07 18.91
N VAL A 95 -23.17 -14.78 17.78
CA VAL A 95 -24.16 -15.83 17.55
C VAL A 95 -23.52 -16.92 16.70
N THR A 96 -22.84 -17.87 17.34
CA THR A 96 -22.76 -19.30 16.93
C THR A 96 -21.91 -20.13 17.90
N GLU A 97 -21.97 -19.90 19.23
CA GLU A 97 -21.50 -20.89 20.23
C GLU A 97 -22.32 -20.78 21.53
N SER A 98 -23.66 -20.69 21.44
CA SER A 98 -24.49 -20.66 22.66
C SER A 98 -25.83 -21.39 22.55
N ASP A 99 -26.06 -22.19 21.50
CA ASP A 99 -27.25 -23.05 21.39
C ASP A 99 -26.92 -24.38 20.66
N GLU A 100 -25.86 -25.07 21.10
CA GLU A 100 -25.83 -26.54 21.00
C GLU A 100 -25.95 -27.08 22.43
N GLU A 101 -27.21 -27.29 22.86
CA GLU A 101 -27.58 -28.23 23.94
C GLU A 101 -27.30 -29.68 23.52
#